data_AF-A0A534SRC0-F1
#
_entry.id   AF-A0A534SRC0-F1
#
_cell.length_a   1.000
_cell.length_b   1.000
_cell.length_c   1.000
_cell.angle_alpha   90.00
_cell.angle_beta   90.00
_cell.angle_gamma   90.00
#
_symmetry.space_group_name_H-M   'P 1'
#
loop_
_entity.id
_entity.type
_entity.pdbx_description
1 polymer ?
#
loop_
_entity_poly.entity_id
_entity_poly.type
_entity_poly.pdbx_seq_one_letter_code
_entity_poly.pdbx_strand_id
1 'polypeptide(L)'
;MRPSGLLLCLAGLGLALGGCGGGGEKTPSQAAPKPTTVTAAPTPTTVAGTPAEEESEYELDVIAEAEPDEGAPPLKVQFTASVEEESGGPFSFSWDFGDGSQKVTDQNPVHTYEKVGEYTATLTVTDQKSHKGTDEIDIFVETDEEGGGGQE
;
A
#
# COMPACT_ATOMS: atom_id res chain seq x y z
N MET A 1 28.60 -19.56 2.14
CA MET A 1 28.80 -19.93 0.73
C MET A 1 28.33 -21.37 0.53
N ARG A 2 27.12 -21.59 -0.01
CA ARG A 2 26.56 -22.90 -0.36
C ARG A 2 25.91 -22.74 -1.74
N PRO A 3 26.45 -23.31 -2.82
CA PRO A 3 25.82 -23.26 -4.13
C PRO A 3 25.13 -24.59 -4.43
N SER A 4 23.84 -24.59 -4.77
CA SER A 4 23.08 -25.69 -5.41
C SER A 4 21.62 -25.21 -5.50
N GLY A 5 20.89 -25.25 -6.60
CA GLY A 5 21.14 -25.81 -7.92
C GLY A 5 20.03 -25.32 -8.86
N LEU A 6 20.46 -25.00 -10.08
CA LEU A 6 19.68 -24.69 -11.26
C LEU A 6 18.71 -25.84 -11.59
N LEU A 7 17.42 -25.56 -11.72
CA LEU A 7 16.50 -26.46 -12.42
C LEU A 7 15.63 -25.66 -13.41
N LEU A 8 16.14 -25.62 -14.64
CA LEU A 8 15.54 -25.03 -15.81
C LEU A 8 14.54 -26.06 -16.40
N CYS A 9 13.24 -25.84 -16.27
CA CYS A 9 12.24 -26.62 -17.01
C CYS A 9 11.89 -25.88 -18.30
N LEU A 10 12.61 -26.20 -19.39
CA LEU A 10 12.21 -25.89 -20.75
C LEU A 10 11.51 -27.12 -21.35
N ALA A 11 10.21 -26.99 -21.59
CA ALA A 11 9.45 -27.78 -22.55
C ALA A 11 8.43 -26.80 -23.14
N GLY A 12 8.21 -26.68 -24.45
CA GLY A 12 8.48 -27.60 -25.53
C GLY A 12 7.32 -27.48 -26.50
N LEU A 13 7.50 -26.63 -27.51
CA LEU A 13 7.01 -26.72 -28.90
C LEU A 13 5.63 -27.36 -29.16
N GLY A 14 4.69 -26.56 -29.66
CA GLY A 14 3.46 -27.03 -30.31
C GLY A 14 2.97 -26.06 -31.38
N LEU A 15 3.36 -26.31 -32.63
CA LEU A 15 2.87 -25.67 -33.86
C LEU A 15 1.36 -25.79 -34.03
N ALA A 16 0.69 -24.73 -34.48
CA ALA A 16 -0.44 -24.84 -35.41
C ALA A 16 -0.63 -23.55 -36.23
N LEU A 17 -0.82 -23.73 -37.53
CA LEU A 17 -0.95 -22.75 -38.61
C LEU A 17 -2.41 -22.37 -38.86
N GLY A 18 -2.62 -21.19 -39.46
CA GLY A 18 -3.86 -20.78 -40.16
C GLY A 18 -4.62 -19.67 -39.42
N GLY A 19 -5.07 -18.57 -40.01
CA GLY A 19 -5.31 -18.22 -41.40
C GLY A 19 -6.68 -17.51 -41.50
N CYS A 20 -6.76 -16.44 -42.31
CA CYS A 20 -7.95 -15.60 -42.62
C CYS A 20 -8.54 -14.78 -41.45
N GLY A 21 -8.89 -13.50 -41.56
CA GLY A 21 -9.22 -12.72 -42.75
C GLY A 21 -10.70 -12.29 -42.70
N GLY A 22 -10.95 -11.03 -42.32
CA GLY A 22 -12.07 -10.23 -42.82
C GLY A 22 -13.41 -10.25 -42.07
N GLY A 23 -13.85 -9.06 -41.66
CA GLY A 23 -15.10 -8.50 -42.20
C GLY A 23 -16.36 -8.54 -41.33
N GLY A 24 -16.92 -7.35 -41.12
CA GLY A 24 -18.34 -7.09 -40.85
C GLY A 24 -18.87 -7.52 -39.48
N GLU A 25 -19.95 -6.99 -38.94
CA GLU A 25 -20.85 -5.92 -39.34
C GLU A 25 -21.76 -5.64 -38.13
N LYS A 26 -22.41 -4.48 -38.15
CA LYS A 26 -23.32 -3.97 -37.12
C LYS A 26 -24.58 -4.83 -36.89
N THR A 27 -25.05 -4.80 -35.63
CA THR A 27 -26.48 -4.80 -35.16
C THR A 27 -27.37 -6.03 -35.44
N PRO A 28 -28.58 -6.21 -34.87
CA PRO A 28 -29.20 -5.77 -33.59
C PRO A 28 -29.96 -6.91 -32.82
N SER A 29 -30.48 -6.58 -31.63
CA SER A 29 -31.79 -6.97 -31.01
C SER A 29 -32.46 -8.33 -31.31
N GLN A 30 -32.82 -9.08 -30.25
CA GLN A 30 -34.21 -9.38 -29.80
C GLN A 30 -34.49 -10.82 -29.31
N ALA A 31 -35.31 -10.89 -28.24
CA ALA A 31 -36.35 -11.88 -27.90
C ALA A 31 -36.03 -13.05 -26.91
N ALA A 32 -36.88 -13.07 -25.87
CA ALA A 32 -37.11 -14.05 -24.78
C ALA A 32 -37.73 -15.39 -25.29
N PRO A 33 -38.29 -16.33 -24.46
CA PRO A 33 -38.35 -16.46 -22.99
C PRO A 33 -38.04 -17.89 -22.46
N LYS A 34 -37.97 -18.08 -21.13
CA LYS A 34 -38.20 -19.41 -20.51
C LYS A 34 -39.01 -19.30 -19.20
N PRO A 35 -40.06 -20.12 -19.00
CA PRO A 35 -40.99 -20.01 -17.87
C PRO A 35 -40.69 -20.98 -16.70
N THR A 36 -41.46 -20.81 -15.62
CA THR A 36 -41.76 -21.73 -14.47
C THR A 36 -40.67 -21.79 -13.38
N THR A 37 -40.92 -21.69 -12.07
CA THR A 37 -42.08 -22.07 -11.22
C THR A 37 -42.04 -21.29 -9.90
N VAL A 38 -43.22 -20.95 -9.36
CA VAL A 38 -43.42 -20.42 -7.99
C VAL A 38 -43.39 -21.58 -6.99
N THR A 39 -42.49 -21.53 -6.00
CA THR A 39 -42.61 -22.26 -4.72
C THR A 39 -42.17 -21.32 -3.61
N ALA A 40 -43.12 -20.89 -2.79
CA ALA A 40 -42.87 -20.19 -1.53
C ALA A 40 -42.25 -21.18 -0.53
N ALA A 41 -41.11 -20.82 0.05
CA ALA A 41 -40.50 -21.48 1.19
C ALA A 41 -40.67 -20.59 2.45
N PRO A 42 -40.83 -21.16 3.65
CA PRO A 42 -41.25 -20.45 4.85
C PRO A 42 -40.19 -19.44 5.34
N THR A 43 -40.70 -18.39 5.99
CA THR A 43 -39.97 -17.30 6.66
C THR A 43 -38.67 -17.73 7.33
N PRO A 44 -37.53 -17.03 7.13
CA PRO A 44 -36.43 -17.16 8.07
C PRO A 44 -36.87 -16.56 9.40
N THR A 45 -36.91 -17.40 10.43
CA THR A 45 -37.02 -17.02 11.84
C THR A 45 -35.91 -16.02 12.17
N THR A 46 -36.29 -14.78 12.48
CA THR A 46 -35.45 -13.79 13.16
C THR A 46 -35.04 -14.35 14.53
N VAL A 47 -33.82 -14.87 14.63
CA VAL A 47 -33.14 -15.05 15.91
C VAL A 47 -32.30 -13.80 16.16
N ALA A 48 -32.70 -13.04 17.17
CA ALA A 48 -31.96 -11.92 17.71
C ALA A 48 -30.70 -12.41 18.45
N GLY A 49 -29.66 -11.55 18.45
CA GLY A 49 -28.51 -11.60 19.36
C GLY A 49 -27.42 -12.55 18.86
N THR A 50 -26.30 -12.06 18.35
CA THR A 50 -25.38 -11.13 19.02
C THR A 50 -24.71 -10.31 17.92
N PRO A 51 -24.64 -8.97 18.00
CA PRO A 51 -23.81 -8.21 17.07
C PRO A 51 -22.40 -8.82 17.13
N ALA A 52 -21.76 -8.96 15.96
CA ALA A 52 -20.33 -9.23 15.91
C ALA A 52 -19.67 -8.36 16.97
N GLU A 53 -18.98 -9.03 17.89
CA GLU A 53 -18.17 -8.41 18.93
C GLU A 53 -17.45 -7.25 18.25
N GLU A 54 -17.80 -6.01 18.64
CA GLU A 54 -16.92 -4.87 18.40
C GLU A 54 -15.65 -5.23 19.15
N GLU A 55 -14.76 -5.94 18.47
CA GLU A 55 -13.34 -5.84 18.77
C GLU A 55 -13.05 -4.37 18.51
N SER A 56 -13.20 -3.55 19.55
CA SER A 56 -12.61 -2.23 19.56
C SER A 56 -11.13 -2.50 19.35
N GLU A 57 -10.69 -2.44 18.10
CA GLU A 57 -9.29 -2.42 17.74
C GLU A 57 -8.72 -1.26 18.55
N TYR A 58 -7.97 -1.58 19.59
CA TYR A 58 -7.18 -0.59 20.31
C TYR A 58 -6.08 -0.21 19.32
N GLU A 59 -6.38 0.73 18.43
CA GLU A 59 -5.37 1.34 17.57
C GLU A 59 -4.44 2.17 18.46
N LEU A 60 -3.14 2.06 18.22
CA LEU A 60 -2.17 2.85 18.95
C LEU A 60 -2.16 4.25 18.36
N ASP A 61 -2.35 5.28 19.21
CA ASP A 61 -2.12 6.66 18.78
C ASP A 61 -0.61 6.91 18.66
N VAL A 62 -0.19 7.21 17.44
CA VAL A 62 1.21 7.41 17.09
C VAL A 62 1.33 8.60 16.18
N ILE A 63 2.43 9.34 16.37
CA ILE A 63 2.72 10.55 15.63
C ILE A 63 4.08 10.36 14.98
N ALA A 64 4.11 10.51 13.66
CA ALA A 64 5.30 10.56 12.86
C ALA A 64 5.58 12.02 12.51
N GLU A 65 6.83 12.47 12.70
CA GLU A 65 7.27 13.79 12.25
C GLU A 65 8.54 13.65 11.42
N ALA A 66 8.78 14.63 10.54
CA ALA A 66 9.97 14.71 9.71
C ALA A 66 10.44 16.16 9.56
N GLU A 67 11.75 16.38 9.62
CA GLU A 67 12.35 17.69 9.35
C GLU A 67 13.66 17.56 8.55
N PRO A 68 13.86 18.33 7.45
CA PRO A 68 12.82 19.06 6.71
C PRO A 68 11.89 18.10 5.93
N ASP A 69 10.65 18.52 5.66
CA ASP A 69 9.69 17.81 4.82
C ASP A 69 9.75 18.22 3.34
N GLU A 70 10.47 19.29 2.99
CA GLU A 70 10.66 19.74 1.60
C GLU A 70 12.10 20.22 1.31
N GLY A 71 12.53 20.11 0.04
CA GLY A 71 13.77 20.72 -0.44
C GLY A 71 14.47 19.98 -1.57
N ALA A 72 15.68 20.44 -1.93
CA ALA A 72 16.44 19.90 -3.06
C ALA A 72 17.24 18.62 -2.74
N PRO A 73 17.40 17.72 -3.73
CA PRO A 73 18.20 16.51 -3.56
C PRO A 73 19.71 16.83 -3.51
N PRO A 74 20.50 16.13 -2.67
CA PRO A 74 20.06 15.11 -1.72
C PRO A 74 19.42 15.73 -0.47
N LEU A 75 18.14 15.41 -0.23
CA LEU A 75 17.41 15.90 0.92
C LEU A 75 17.61 14.94 2.09
N LYS A 76 18.34 15.38 3.11
CA LYS A 76 18.57 14.60 4.34
C LYS A 76 17.49 14.94 5.36
N VAL A 77 16.64 13.98 5.67
CA VAL A 77 15.46 14.13 6.55
C VAL A 77 15.68 13.36 7.84
N GLN A 78 15.45 14.02 8.98
CA GLN A 78 15.37 13.38 10.28
C GLN A 78 13.92 13.03 10.58
N PHE A 79 13.66 11.76 10.87
CA PHE A 79 12.33 11.29 11.28
C PHE A 79 12.27 11.10 12.79
N THR A 80 11.11 11.35 13.38
CA THR A 80 10.83 11.08 14.79
C THR A 80 9.52 10.34 14.95
N ALA A 81 9.52 9.33 15.83
CA ALA A 81 8.32 8.58 16.19
C ALA A 81 7.97 8.82 17.66
N SER A 82 6.75 9.28 17.89
CA SER A 82 6.14 9.46 19.20
C SER A 82 4.94 8.52 19.34
N VAL A 83 4.79 7.91 20.51
CA VAL A 83 3.67 7.01 20.84
C VAL A 83 3.02 7.59 22.09
N GLU A 84 1.69 7.73 22.09
CA GLU A 84 1.01 8.23 23.28
C GLU A 84 1.18 7.25 24.46
N GLU A 85 1.58 7.80 25.61
CA GLU A 85 2.14 7.05 26.75
C GLU A 85 1.15 6.03 27.37
N GLU A 86 -0.14 6.17 27.07
CA GLU A 86 -1.20 5.28 27.55
C GLU A 86 -1.10 3.84 27.04
N SER A 87 -0.33 3.61 25.98
CA SER A 87 -0.20 2.30 25.36
C SER A 87 0.72 1.31 26.11
N GLY A 88 1.52 1.77 27.07
CA GLY A 88 2.33 0.90 27.94
C GLY A 88 3.28 -0.04 27.19
N GLY A 89 4.44 0.48 26.76
CA GLY A 89 5.43 -0.22 25.93
C GLY A 89 6.06 -1.48 26.58
N PRO A 90 6.99 -2.17 25.88
CA PRO A 90 7.83 -1.73 24.76
C PRO A 90 7.16 -1.75 23.37
N PHE A 91 7.63 -0.86 22.50
CA PHE A 91 7.17 -0.68 21.13
C PHE A 91 8.24 -1.11 20.12
N SER A 92 7.79 -1.61 18.97
CA SER A 92 8.62 -1.85 17.79
C SER A 92 8.25 -0.86 16.70
N PHE A 93 9.25 -0.21 16.12
CA PHE A 93 9.08 0.78 15.05
C PHE A 93 9.45 0.16 13.70
N SER A 94 8.79 0.60 12.64
CA SER A 94 9.10 0.25 11.27
C SER A 94 8.78 1.44 10.37
N TRP A 95 9.79 1.98 9.73
CA TRP A 95 9.68 3.06 8.77
C TRP A 95 9.80 2.51 7.34
N ASP A 96 8.86 2.88 6.48
CA ASP A 96 8.96 2.77 5.03
C ASP A 96 9.06 4.17 4.44
N PHE A 97 10.11 4.48 3.68
CA PHE A 97 10.34 5.86 3.20
C PHE A 97 9.65 6.18 1.87
N GLY A 98 8.95 5.22 1.25
CA GLY A 98 8.24 5.42 -0.02
C GLY A 98 9.12 5.52 -1.26
N ASP A 99 10.45 5.51 -1.13
CA ASP A 99 11.41 5.61 -2.24
C ASP A 99 11.90 4.24 -2.76
N GLY A 100 11.44 3.15 -2.15
CA GLY A 100 11.88 1.78 -2.44
C GLY A 100 13.13 1.33 -1.67
N SER A 101 13.62 2.14 -0.73
CA SER A 101 14.67 1.76 0.21
C SER A 101 14.20 0.67 1.18
N GLN A 102 15.15 0.04 1.87
CA GLN A 102 14.81 -0.96 2.90
C GLN A 102 14.16 -0.29 4.10
N LYS A 103 13.17 -0.97 4.70
CA LYS A 103 12.55 -0.53 5.94
C LYS A 103 13.55 -0.45 7.09
N VAL A 104 13.37 0.54 7.95
CA VAL A 104 14.25 0.79 9.10
C VAL A 104 13.47 0.64 10.39
N THR A 105 14.07 0.02 11.41
CA THR A 105 13.40 -0.28 12.69
C THR A 105 13.84 0.61 13.85
N ASP A 106 14.69 1.59 13.58
CA ASP A 106 15.07 2.61 14.56
C ASP A 106 13.87 3.53 14.85
N GLN A 107 13.75 4.01 16.09
CA GLN A 107 12.68 4.92 16.46
C GLN A 107 12.78 6.26 15.72
N ASN A 108 13.98 6.85 15.66
CA ASN A 108 14.24 8.17 15.07
C ASN A 108 15.34 8.07 13.98
N PRO A 109 15.06 7.44 12.83
CA PRO A 109 16.04 7.26 11.79
C PRO A 109 16.32 8.56 11.01
N VAL A 110 17.44 8.56 10.31
CA VAL A 110 17.76 9.58 9.30
C VAL A 110 17.74 8.91 7.95
N HIS A 111 17.03 9.50 6.99
CA HIS A 111 16.99 9.03 5.60
C HIS A 111 17.48 10.13 4.66
N THR A 112 17.91 9.75 3.45
CA THR A 112 18.34 10.71 2.42
C THR A 112 17.68 10.37 1.11
N TYR A 113 16.87 11.30 0.62
CA TYR A 113 16.22 11.20 -0.68
C TYR A 113 17.15 11.77 -1.76
N GLU A 114 17.67 10.90 -2.64
CA GLU A 114 18.66 11.27 -3.66
C GLU A 114 18.06 11.87 -4.93
N LYS A 115 16.74 11.71 -5.14
CA LYS A 115 16.05 12.08 -6.37
C LYS A 115 14.87 12.97 -6.05
N VAL A 116 14.53 13.81 -7.03
CA VAL A 116 13.27 14.55 -6.99
C VAL A 116 12.08 13.60 -7.05
N GLY A 117 11.03 13.96 -6.31
CA GLY A 117 9.82 13.17 -6.19
C GLY A 117 9.02 13.56 -4.95
N GLU A 118 7.77 13.14 -4.96
CA GLU A 118 6.90 13.14 -3.79
C GLU A 118 6.98 11.73 -3.18
N TYR A 119 7.30 11.67 -1.88
CA TYR A 119 7.47 10.42 -1.15
C TYR A 119 6.55 10.41 0.06
N THR A 120 5.77 9.35 0.23
CA THR A 120 4.99 9.13 1.45
C THR A 120 5.78 8.19 2.36
N ALA A 121 6.29 8.71 3.47
CA ALA A 121 6.95 7.94 4.50
C ALA A 121 5.90 7.42 5.50
N THR A 122 5.87 6.12 5.72
CA THR A 122 4.92 5.45 6.62
C THR A 122 5.64 4.94 7.86
N LEU A 123 5.20 5.40 9.04
CA LEU A 123 5.55 4.82 10.33
C LEU A 123 4.55 3.72 10.67
N THR A 124 5.03 2.55 11.06
CA THR A 124 4.23 1.52 11.71
C THR A 124 4.83 1.18 13.07
N VAL A 125 4.03 1.37 14.12
CA VAL A 125 4.39 0.99 15.48
C VAL A 125 3.60 -0.24 15.88
N THR A 126 4.22 -1.16 16.60
CA THR A 126 3.54 -2.34 17.15
C THR A 126 3.91 -2.53 18.61
N ASP A 127 2.92 -2.70 19.48
CA ASP A 127 3.13 -3.00 20.89
C ASP A 127 3.32 -4.52 21.13
N GLN A 128 3.52 -4.92 22.39
CA GLN A 128 3.66 -6.34 22.76
C GLN A 128 2.37 -7.16 22.61
N LYS A 129 1.21 -6.49 22.60
CA LYS A 129 -0.11 -7.10 22.43
C LYS A 129 -0.52 -7.19 20.96
N SER A 130 0.38 -6.82 20.05
CA SER A 130 0.16 -6.77 18.60
C SER A 130 -0.84 -5.70 18.16
N HIS A 131 -1.16 -4.72 19.00
CA HIS A 131 -1.82 -3.51 18.55
C HIS A 131 -0.90 -2.74 17.61
N LYS A 132 -1.49 -2.08 16.63
CA LYS A 132 -0.77 -1.32 15.62
C LYS A 132 -1.25 0.12 15.60
N GLY A 133 -0.30 1.01 15.41
CA GLY A 133 -0.54 2.40 15.04
C GLY A 133 0.24 2.68 13.77
N THR A 134 -0.36 3.44 12.87
CA THR A 134 0.29 3.85 11.61
C THR A 134 0.08 5.33 11.43
N ASP A 135 1.11 6.03 11.00
CA ASP A 135 1.04 7.43 10.62
C ASP A 135 1.89 7.67 9.37
N GLU A 136 1.53 8.67 8.57
CA GLU A 136 2.14 8.94 7.26
C GLU A 136 2.56 10.40 7.14
N ILE A 137 3.71 10.62 6.50
CA ILE A 137 4.27 11.96 6.25
C ILE A 137 4.63 12.07 4.78
N ASP A 138 4.19 13.13 4.14
CA ASP A 138 4.59 13.46 2.77
C ASP A 138 5.88 14.28 2.76
N ILE A 139 6.82 13.89 1.91
CA ILE A 139 8.12 14.53 1.70
C ILE A 139 8.21 15.02 0.25
N PHE A 140 8.49 16.30 0.06
CA PHE A 140 8.55 16.97 -1.24
C PHE A 140 10.00 17.24 -1.64
N VAL A 141 10.55 16.42 -2.51
CA VAL A 141 11.91 16.63 -3.03
C VAL A 141 11.82 17.26 -4.40
N GLU A 142 12.13 18.55 -4.48
CA GLU A 142 12.07 19.34 -5.71
C GLU A 142 13.40 20.04 -5.97
N THR A 143 13.80 20.17 -7.23
CA THR A 143 14.95 21.03 -7.54
C THR A 143 14.57 22.46 -7.26
N ASP A 144 15.39 23.17 -6.48
CA ASP A 144 15.38 24.62 -6.50
C ASP A 144 15.58 25.05 -7.96
N GLU A 145 14.52 25.48 -8.63
CA GLU A 145 14.64 26.19 -9.90
C GLU A 145 15.32 27.51 -9.56
N GLU A 146 16.67 27.46 -9.52
CA GLU A 146 17.55 28.57 -9.18
C GLU A 146 17.07 29.81 -9.95
N GLY A 147 16.52 30.77 -9.20
CA GLY A 147 15.81 31.92 -9.74
C GLY A 147 16.60 32.60 -10.84
N GLY A 148 16.12 32.45 -12.09
CA GLY A 148 16.55 33.22 -13.25
C GLY A 148 16.14 34.68 -13.11
N GLY A 149 16.73 35.39 -12.15
CA GLY A 149 16.56 36.82 -11.92
C GLY A 149 17.81 37.57 -12.33
N GLY A 150 18.08 37.63 -13.65
CA GLY A 150 19.03 38.59 -14.19
C GLY A 150 18.60 40.00 -13.83
N GLN A 151 19.34 40.66 -12.94
CA GLN A 151 19.26 42.11 -12.79
C GLN A 151 20.26 42.72 -13.76
N GLU A 152 19.69 43.44 -14.72
CA GLU A 152 20.33 44.24 -15.76
C GLU A 152 21.14 45.42 -15.18
#